data_AF-A0A1L8EIG1-F1
#
_entry.id   AF-A0A1L8EIG1-F1
#
_cell.length_a   1.000
_cell.length_b   1.000
_cell.length_c   1.000
_cell.angle_alpha   90.00
_cell.angle_beta   90.00
_cell.angle_gamma   90.00
#
_symmetry.space_group_name_H-M   'P 1'
#
loop_
_entity.id
_entity.type
_entity.pdbx_description
1 polymer ?
#
loop_
_entity_poly.entity_id
_entity_poly.type
_entity_poly.pdbx_seq_one_letter_code
_entity_poly.pdbx_strand_id
1 'polypeptide(L)'
;MAKSSLILCVFLTLFVSSLAKFTVQDVKCHVCKAVVNEMEEEIGKVDPKKKIEVSGFRLDAHGNAVGKSVPMAKSEMFLSEVMDNICEKMDDYLKATYKKTGKFTLMKIMIDGKMNPLSSEVDFVQDGDLNKSLGHYCLEFVENHEDALLKHFKADTLSEHLDIRICSEDAGYCNDAPIQEEYEFDDRDEL
;
A
#
# COMPACT_ATOMS: atom_id res chain seq x y z
N MET A 1 12.22 -28.39 -53.81
CA MET A 1 11.59 -28.54 -52.47
C MET A 1 12.09 -27.44 -51.52
N ALA A 2 11.95 -26.15 -51.87
CA ALA A 2 12.55 -25.04 -51.10
C ALA A 2 11.53 -23.98 -50.61
N LYS A 3 10.27 -24.06 -51.06
CA LYS A 3 9.22 -23.08 -50.69
C LYS A 3 8.54 -23.39 -49.35
N SER A 4 8.52 -24.66 -48.93
CA SER A 4 7.88 -25.08 -47.67
C SER A 4 8.66 -24.64 -46.43
N SER A 5 9.99 -24.51 -46.55
CA SER A 5 10.87 -24.13 -45.42
C SER A 5 10.81 -22.64 -45.09
N LEU A 6 10.48 -21.79 -46.07
CA LEU A 6 10.36 -20.34 -45.86
C LEU A 6 9.07 -19.98 -45.12
N ILE A 7 7.97 -20.71 -45.37
CA ILE A 7 6.67 -20.48 -44.73
C ILE A 7 6.73 -20.82 -43.24
N LEU A 8 7.48 -21.87 -42.87
CA LEU A 8 7.62 -22.30 -41.48
C LEU A 8 8.38 -21.26 -40.60
N CYS A 9 9.31 -20.50 -41.19
CA CYS A 9 10.04 -19.45 -40.46
C CYS A 9 9.19 -18.19 -40.22
N VAL A 10 8.27 -17.86 -41.14
CA VAL A 10 7.41 -16.68 -41.02
C VAL A 10 6.31 -16.88 -39.95
N PHE A 11 5.86 -18.12 -39.73
CA PHE A 11 4.92 -18.42 -38.65
C PHE A 11 5.58 -18.46 -37.26
N LEU A 12 6.89 -18.76 -37.17
CA LEU A 12 7.60 -18.82 -35.89
C LEU A 12 7.87 -17.42 -35.29
N THR A 13 7.86 -16.37 -36.12
CA THR A 13 8.11 -14.98 -35.68
C THR A 13 6.85 -14.25 -35.18
N LEU A 14 5.67 -14.86 -35.26
CA LEU A 14 4.40 -14.22 -34.85
C LEU A 14 4.01 -14.48 -33.39
N PHE A 15 4.77 -15.29 -32.66
CA PHE A 15 4.66 -15.39 -31.20
C PHE A 15 5.67 -14.45 -30.53
N VAL A 16 5.58 -13.15 -30.84
CA VAL A 16 6.11 -12.15 -29.90
C VAL A 16 5.08 -12.04 -28.80
N SER A 17 5.22 -12.91 -27.81
CA SER A 17 4.52 -12.80 -26.52
C SER A 17 4.61 -11.35 -26.08
N SER A 18 3.47 -10.73 -25.78
CA SER A 18 3.44 -9.41 -25.15
C SER A 18 4.23 -9.50 -23.84
N LEU A 19 5.52 -9.16 -23.86
CA LEU A 19 6.29 -8.96 -22.64
C LEU A 19 5.52 -7.92 -21.82
N ALA A 20 5.14 -8.30 -20.61
CA ALA A 20 4.43 -7.44 -19.68
C ALA A 20 5.17 -6.11 -19.57
N LYS A 21 4.53 -5.01 -19.99
CA LYS A 21 5.14 -3.68 -20.14
C LYS A 21 4.96 -2.89 -18.85
N PHE A 22 5.53 -3.39 -17.76
CA PHE A 22 5.55 -2.64 -16.51
C PHE A 22 6.97 -2.48 -15.99
N THR A 23 7.16 -1.43 -15.22
CA THR A 23 8.44 -0.98 -14.70
C THR A 23 8.58 -1.35 -13.22
N VAL A 24 9.80 -1.27 -12.70
CA VAL A 24 10.03 -1.38 -11.25
C VAL A 24 9.27 -0.30 -10.48
N GLN A 25 9.13 0.89 -11.05
CA GLN A 25 8.35 1.99 -10.46
C GLN A 25 6.89 1.61 -10.31
N ASP A 26 6.29 0.93 -11.29
CA ASP A 26 4.90 0.46 -11.20
C ASP A 26 4.73 -0.53 -10.03
N VAL A 27 5.71 -1.42 -9.84
CA VAL A 27 5.70 -2.37 -8.71
C VAL A 27 5.81 -1.61 -7.39
N LYS A 28 6.76 -0.69 -7.26
CA LYS A 28 6.95 0.13 -6.04
C LYS A 28 5.70 0.92 -5.68
N CYS A 29 5.07 1.58 -6.67
CA CYS A 29 3.82 2.32 -6.48
C CYS A 29 2.71 1.41 -5.93
N HIS A 30 2.45 0.28 -6.58
CA HIS A 30 1.39 -0.63 -6.15
C HIS A 30 1.67 -1.31 -4.80
N VAL A 31 2.94 -1.61 -4.50
CA VAL A 31 3.33 -2.15 -3.18
C VAL A 31 3.09 -1.10 -2.10
N CYS A 32 3.47 0.16 -2.32
CA CYS A 32 3.16 1.24 -1.37
C CYS A 32 1.65 1.35 -1.11
N LYS A 33 0.83 1.37 -2.16
CA LYS A 33 -0.64 1.44 -2.01
C LYS A 33 -1.20 0.24 -1.26
N ALA A 34 -0.67 -0.96 -1.52
CA ALA A 34 -1.06 -2.16 -0.79
C ALA A 34 -0.69 -2.04 0.70
N VAL A 35 0.51 -1.58 1.03
CA VAL A 35 0.94 -1.37 2.43
C VAL A 35 0.01 -0.37 3.14
N VAL A 36 -0.28 0.78 2.52
CA VAL A 36 -1.20 1.78 3.11
C VAL A 36 -2.58 1.16 3.39
N ASN A 37 -3.15 0.44 2.42
CA ASN A 37 -4.45 -0.20 2.58
C ASN A 37 -4.44 -1.29 3.68
N GLU A 38 -3.38 -2.10 3.75
CA GLU A 38 -3.24 -3.14 4.79
C GLU A 38 -3.08 -2.51 6.17
N MET A 39 -2.36 -1.39 6.27
CA MET A 39 -2.24 -0.66 7.53
C MET A 39 -3.60 -0.11 7.97
N GLU A 40 -4.39 0.49 7.07
CA GLU A 40 -5.76 0.91 7.37
C GLU A 40 -6.62 -0.25 7.85
N GLU A 41 -6.52 -1.43 7.23
CA GLU A 41 -7.25 -2.62 7.62
C GLU A 41 -6.84 -3.13 9.02
N GLU A 42 -5.55 -3.24 9.30
CA GLU A 42 -5.03 -3.73 10.59
C GLU A 42 -5.32 -2.74 11.73
N ILE A 43 -5.16 -1.43 11.50
CA ILE A 43 -5.49 -0.39 12.48
C ILE A 43 -7.01 -0.38 12.73
N GLY A 44 -7.83 -0.57 11.69
CA GLY A 44 -9.29 -0.64 11.77
C GLY A 44 -9.81 -1.80 12.64
N LYS A 45 -9.00 -2.82 12.91
CA LYS A 45 -9.36 -3.95 13.81
C LYS A 45 -9.28 -3.57 15.29
N VAL A 46 -8.64 -2.46 15.63
CA VAL A 46 -8.50 -2.01 17.03
C VAL A 46 -9.79 -1.34 17.52
N ASP A 47 -10.21 -1.67 18.74
CA ASP A 47 -11.32 -0.97 19.40
C ASP A 47 -11.00 0.54 19.55
N PRO A 48 -11.81 1.44 18.97
CA PRO A 48 -11.59 2.90 19.06
C PRO A 48 -11.54 3.44 20.50
N LYS A 49 -12.12 2.72 21.46
CA LYS A 49 -12.10 3.11 22.89
C LYS A 49 -10.85 2.63 23.62
N LYS A 50 -10.07 1.72 23.04
CA LYS A 50 -8.87 1.18 23.67
C LYS A 50 -7.79 2.27 23.72
N LYS A 51 -7.36 2.58 24.94
CA LYS A 51 -6.27 3.53 25.22
C LYS A 51 -5.08 2.81 25.84
N ILE A 52 -3.89 3.31 25.56
CA ILE A 52 -2.66 2.86 26.22
C ILE A 52 -2.02 4.02 26.95
N GLU A 53 -1.31 3.71 28.03
CA GLU A 53 -0.52 4.67 28.80
C GLU A 53 0.84 4.85 28.13
N VAL A 54 1.16 6.08 27.73
CA VAL A 54 2.41 6.43 27.03
C VAL A 54 3.39 7.20 27.91
N SER A 55 3.01 7.52 29.15
CA SER A 55 3.87 8.15 30.14
C SER A 55 3.25 8.01 31.51
N GLY A 56 3.86 7.23 32.41
CA GLY A 56 3.40 7.04 33.79
C GLY A 56 4.38 7.49 34.89
N PHE A 57 5.51 8.11 34.51
CA PHE A 57 6.61 8.38 35.46
C PHE A 57 6.74 9.84 35.92
N ARG A 58 5.90 10.76 35.41
CA ARG A 58 5.93 12.15 35.87
C ARG A 58 5.07 12.30 37.11
N LEU A 59 5.67 12.77 38.19
CA LEU A 59 4.94 13.12 39.41
C LEU A 59 4.45 14.57 39.31
N ASP A 60 3.22 14.84 39.74
CA ASP A 60 2.76 16.22 39.97
C ASP A 60 3.42 16.85 41.22
N ALA A 61 3.10 18.11 41.48
CA ALA A 61 3.63 18.84 42.65
C ALA A 61 3.25 18.22 44.00
N HIS A 62 2.30 17.27 44.03
CA HIS A 62 1.82 16.58 45.23
C HIS A 62 2.35 15.14 45.31
N GLY A 63 3.19 14.71 44.37
CA GLY A 63 3.76 13.35 44.35
C GLY A 63 2.82 12.30 43.76
N ASN A 64 1.75 12.68 43.07
CA ASN A 64 0.89 11.74 42.35
C ASN A 64 1.46 11.46 40.96
N ALA A 65 1.42 10.21 40.52
CA ALA A 65 1.76 9.86 39.14
C ALA A 65 0.73 10.43 38.16
N VAL A 66 1.20 11.24 37.20
CA VAL A 66 0.39 11.80 36.12
C VAL A 66 0.63 10.97 34.86
N GLY A 67 -0.32 10.07 34.60
CA GLY A 67 -0.37 9.24 33.39
C GLY A 67 -0.87 10.02 32.17
N LYS A 68 -0.15 10.02 31.05
CA LYS A 68 -0.71 10.41 29.74
C LYS A 68 -1.17 9.15 29.02
N SER A 69 -2.43 9.12 28.60
CA SER A 69 -2.96 8.06 27.75
C SER A 69 -3.33 8.60 26.36
N VAL A 70 -3.19 7.74 25.35
CA VAL A 70 -3.57 8.02 23.95
C VAL A 70 -4.36 6.83 23.39
N PRO A 71 -5.18 7.02 22.34
CA PRO A 71 -5.80 5.90 21.62
C PRO A 71 -4.74 4.92 21.13
N MET A 72 -4.94 3.61 21.32
CA MET A 72 -3.98 2.58 20.92
C MET A 72 -3.66 2.65 19.43
N ALA A 73 -4.69 2.80 18.60
CA ALA A 73 -4.59 2.91 17.14
C ALA A 73 -3.68 4.06 16.66
N LYS A 74 -3.42 5.06 17.50
CA LYS A 74 -2.58 6.23 17.19
C LYS A 74 -1.28 6.26 17.98
N SER A 75 -1.02 5.22 18.77
CA SER A 75 0.23 5.13 19.51
C SER A 75 1.35 4.69 18.58
N GLU A 76 2.50 5.34 18.70
CA GLU A 76 3.68 5.02 17.90
C GLU A 76 4.10 3.56 18.07
N MET A 77 4.10 3.07 19.32
CA MET A 77 4.38 1.66 19.63
C MET A 77 3.50 0.70 18.83
N PHE A 78 2.18 0.93 18.79
CA PHE A 78 1.27 0.07 18.04
C PHE A 78 1.49 0.18 16.53
N LEU A 79 1.67 1.39 16.02
CA LEU A 79 1.88 1.61 14.59
C LEU A 79 3.19 0.98 14.11
N SER A 80 4.27 1.07 14.90
CA SER A 80 5.53 0.39 14.61
C SER A 80 5.37 -1.14 14.63
N GLU A 81 4.63 -1.69 15.59
CA GLU A 81 4.31 -3.13 15.59
C GLU A 81 3.51 -3.56 14.35
N VAL A 82 2.58 -2.73 13.87
CA VAL A 82 1.86 -3.00 12.62
C VAL A 82 2.83 -2.98 11.43
N MET A 83 3.71 -1.97 11.35
CA MET A 83 4.71 -1.85 10.27
C MET A 83 5.69 -3.02 10.23
N ASP A 84 6.14 -3.53 11.38
CA ASP A 84 7.05 -4.68 11.48
C ASP A 84 6.47 -5.95 10.84
N ASN A 85 5.14 -6.12 10.88
CA ASN A 85 4.45 -7.32 10.41
C ASN A 85 3.75 -7.13 9.06
N ILE A 86 3.63 -5.89 8.56
CA ILE A 86 2.78 -5.58 7.40
C ILE A 86 3.27 -6.26 6.12
N CYS A 87 4.58 -6.44 5.98
CA CYS A 87 5.16 -7.02 4.77
C CYS A 87 4.92 -8.52 4.62
N GLU A 88 4.54 -9.23 5.70
CA GLU A 88 4.10 -10.63 5.61
C GLU A 88 2.83 -10.77 4.75
N LYS A 89 1.99 -9.72 4.71
CA LYS A 89 0.78 -9.69 3.87
C LYS A 89 1.09 -9.78 2.37
N MET A 90 2.31 -9.43 1.94
CA MET A 90 2.66 -9.47 0.52
C MET A 90 2.65 -10.89 -0.07
N ASP A 91 2.71 -11.92 0.77
CA ASP A 91 2.56 -13.32 0.34
C ASP A 91 1.15 -13.63 -0.20
N ASP A 92 0.14 -12.86 0.23
CA ASP A 92 -1.24 -12.96 -0.24
C ASP A 92 -1.50 -12.20 -1.55
N TYR A 93 -0.48 -11.56 -2.13
CA TYR A 93 -0.58 -10.78 -3.36
C TYR A 93 0.14 -11.44 -4.54
N LEU A 94 -0.37 -11.18 -5.73
CA LEU A 94 0.24 -11.56 -7.00
C LEU A 94 0.41 -10.36 -7.91
N LYS A 95 1.53 -10.36 -8.64
CA LYS A 95 1.71 -9.50 -9.80
C LYS A 95 0.79 -9.94 -10.92
N ALA A 96 0.04 -9.00 -11.48
CA ALA A 96 -0.85 -9.26 -12.60
C ALA A 96 -0.87 -8.09 -13.58
N THR A 97 -1.36 -8.34 -14.79
CA THR A 97 -1.66 -7.30 -15.77
C THR A 97 -3.10 -7.42 -16.24
N TYR A 98 -3.82 -6.30 -16.34
CA TYR A 98 -5.18 -6.30 -16.87
C TYR A 98 -5.21 -6.77 -18.33
N LYS A 99 -6.05 -7.76 -18.66
CA LYS A 99 -6.19 -8.30 -20.02
C LYS A 99 -6.56 -7.23 -21.05
N LYS A 100 -7.39 -6.26 -20.63
CA LYS A 100 -7.92 -5.21 -21.52
C LYS A 100 -6.89 -4.12 -21.85
N THR A 101 -6.03 -3.77 -20.89
CA THR A 101 -5.17 -2.57 -20.99
C THR A 101 -3.68 -2.90 -20.98
N GLY A 102 -3.31 -4.10 -20.52
CA GLY A 102 -1.92 -4.49 -20.26
C GLY A 102 -1.28 -3.78 -19.08
N LYS A 103 -2.03 -2.95 -18.32
CA LYS A 103 -1.51 -2.22 -17.16
C LYS A 103 -1.23 -3.18 -16.01
N PHE A 104 -0.13 -2.93 -15.30
CA PHE A 104 0.21 -3.65 -14.07
C PHE A 104 -0.83 -3.43 -12.98
N THR A 105 -0.98 -4.44 -12.15
CA THR A 105 -1.71 -4.37 -10.89
C THR A 105 -1.15 -5.37 -9.90
N LEU A 106 -1.29 -5.05 -8.62
CA LEU A 106 -0.99 -5.94 -7.52
C LEU A 106 -2.31 -6.42 -6.92
N MET A 107 -2.58 -7.71 -7.01
CA MET A 107 -3.89 -8.29 -6.72
C MET A 107 -3.81 -9.24 -5.52
N LYS A 108 -4.63 -9.04 -4.48
CA LYS A 108 -4.87 -10.05 -3.43
C LYS A 108 -5.41 -11.33 -4.06
N ILE A 109 -4.86 -12.49 -3.69
CA ILE A 109 -5.31 -13.81 -4.18
C ILE A 109 -6.74 -14.09 -3.69
N MET A 110 -6.98 -13.80 -2.40
CA MET A 110 -8.23 -14.06 -1.70
C MET A 110 -8.78 -12.78 -1.09
N ILE A 111 -10.11 -12.63 -1.11
CA ILE A 111 -10.86 -11.60 -0.40
C ILE A 111 -11.99 -12.32 0.33
N ASP A 112 -12.10 -12.14 1.65
CA ASP A 112 -13.11 -12.77 2.50
C ASP A 112 -13.22 -14.30 2.32
N GLY A 113 -12.06 -14.96 2.18
CA GLY A 113 -11.98 -16.41 2.00
C GLY A 113 -12.44 -16.92 0.63
N LYS A 114 -12.69 -16.03 -0.34
CA LYS A 114 -13.02 -16.37 -1.73
C LYS A 114 -11.95 -15.86 -2.67
N MET A 115 -11.80 -16.53 -3.82
CA MET A 115 -10.89 -16.07 -4.87
C MET A 115 -11.30 -14.68 -5.36
N ASN A 116 -10.31 -13.78 -5.49
CA ASN A 116 -10.55 -12.42 -5.93
C ASN A 116 -11.23 -12.40 -7.31
N PRO A 117 -12.42 -11.77 -7.46
CA PRO A 117 -13.13 -11.71 -8.75
C PRO A 117 -12.29 -11.12 -9.89
N LEU A 118 -11.33 -10.26 -9.55
CA LEU A 118 -10.40 -9.65 -10.49
C LEU A 118 -9.52 -10.68 -11.22
N SER A 119 -9.36 -11.89 -10.68
CA SER A 119 -8.63 -13.01 -11.31
C SER A 119 -9.10 -13.33 -12.73
N SER A 120 -10.38 -13.08 -13.04
CA SER A 120 -10.93 -13.30 -14.37
C SER A 120 -10.51 -12.23 -15.39
N GLU A 121 -10.16 -11.03 -14.94
CA GLU A 121 -9.85 -9.86 -15.77
C GLU A 121 -8.36 -9.61 -15.98
N VAL A 122 -7.51 -10.37 -15.29
CA VAL A 122 -6.06 -10.20 -15.31
C VAL A 122 -5.34 -11.45 -15.78
N ASP A 123 -4.14 -11.25 -16.31
CA ASP A 123 -3.16 -12.30 -16.56
C ASP A 123 -2.10 -12.25 -15.45
N PHE A 124 -1.85 -13.39 -14.79
CA PHE A 124 -0.86 -13.47 -13.73
C PHE A 124 0.56 -13.42 -14.30
N VAL A 125 1.40 -12.58 -13.70
CA VAL A 125 2.81 -12.48 -14.06
C VAL A 125 3.55 -13.60 -13.34
N GLN A 126 4.07 -14.55 -14.10
CA GLN A 126 4.89 -15.64 -13.57
C GLN A 126 6.35 -15.16 -13.48
N ASP A 127 6.74 -14.69 -12.31
CA ASP A 127 8.16 -14.45 -12.01
C ASP A 127 8.80 -15.76 -11.50
N GLY A 128 10.05 -16.01 -11.92
CA GLY A 128 10.84 -17.16 -11.45
C GLY A 128 11.07 -17.18 -9.92
N ASP A 129 10.85 -16.05 -9.26
CA ASP A 129 11.01 -15.87 -7.82
C ASP A 129 9.69 -15.84 -7.02
N LEU A 130 8.55 -16.27 -7.62
CA LEU A 130 7.28 -16.52 -6.90
C LEU A 130 6.95 -15.44 -5.83
N ASN A 131 6.80 -14.18 -6.23
CA ASN A 131 6.45 -13.04 -5.37
C ASN A 131 7.45 -12.62 -4.28
N LYS A 132 8.59 -13.30 -4.08
CA LYS A 132 9.59 -12.88 -3.07
C LYS A 132 10.03 -11.43 -3.23
N SER A 133 10.04 -10.93 -4.47
CA SER A 133 10.34 -9.53 -4.77
C SER A 133 9.35 -8.53 -4.16
N LEU A 134 8.07 -8.89 -3.97
CA LEU A 134 7.08 -7.99 -3.37
C LEU A 134 7.38 -7.72 -1.91
N GLY A 135 7.74 -8.75 -1.14
CA GLY A 135 8.20 -8.60 0.24
C GLY A 135 9.42 -7.68 0.34
N HIS A 136 10.39 -7.81 -0.58
CA HIS A 136 11.55 -6.91 -0.62
C HIS A 136 11.17 -5.45 -0.90
N TYR A 137 10.28 -5.17 -1.85
CA TYR A 137 9.82 -3.80 -2.11
C TYR A 137 9.02 -3.23 -0.94
N CYS A 138 8.28 -4.08 -0.21
CA CYS A 138 7.56 -3.66 0.98
C CYS A 138 8.52 -3.26 2.09
N LEU A 139 9.51 -4.11 2.39
CA LEU A 139 10.53 -3.82 3.40
C LEU A 139 11.26 -2.52 3.06
N GLU A 140 11.72 -2.37 1.81
CA GLU A 140 12.35 -1.14 1.33
C GLU A 140 11.42 0.09 1.53
N PHE A 141 10.13 -0.03 1.27
CA PHE A 141 9.18 1.06 1.45
C PHE A 141 9.00 1.42 2.93
N VAL A 142 8.70 0.44 3.78
CA VAL A 142 8.44 0.65 5.21
C VAL A 142 9.67 1.24 5.90
N GLU A 143 10.86 0.70 5.64
CA GLU A 143 12.12 1.19 6.22
C GLU A 143 12.43 2.63 5.82
N ASN A 144 12.20 3.00 4.56
CA ASN A 144 12.53 4.36 4.07
C ASN A 144 11.46 5.41 4.40
N HIS A 145 10.23 4.99 4.69
CA HIS A 145 9.09 5.89 4.85
C HIS A 145 8.34 5.73 6.18
N GLU A 146 8.97 5.12 7.20
CA GLU A 146 8.41 4.96 8.54
C GLU A 146 7.89 6.28 9.13
N ASP A 147 8.70 7.35 9.03
CA ASP A 147 8.34 8.67 9.53
C ASP A 147 7.08 9.23 8.86
N ALA A 148 6.94 9.01 7.55
CA ALA A 148 5.76 9.45 6.80
C ALA A 148 4.52 8.64 7.20
N LEU A 149 4.65 7.32 7.32
CA LEU A 149 3.58 6.43 7.81
C LEU A 149 3.12 6.87 9.21
N LEU A 150 4.04 7.07 10.15
CA LEU A 150 3.73 7.55 11.50
C LEU A 150 3.04 8.91 11.48
N LYS A 151 3.53 9.87 10.70
CA LYS A 151 2.94 11.20 10.58
C LYS A 151 1.46 11.13 10.17
N HIS A 152 1.14 10.34 9.15
CA HIS A 152 -0.22 10.24 8.61
C HIS A 152 -1.14 9.41 9.49
N PHE A 153 -0.69 8.24 9.97
CA PHE A 153 -1.54 7.37 10.79
C PHE A 153 -1.75 7.87 12.24
N LYS A 154 -0.90 8.76 12.74
CA LYS A 154 -1.10 9.45 14.03
C LYS A 154 -2.03 10.66 13.93
N ALA A 155 -2.40 11.11 12.72
CA ALA A 155 -3.23 12.28 12.53
C ALA A 155 -4.60 12.15 13.22
N ASP A 156 -5.20 13.29 13.58
CA ASP A 156 -6.51 13.29 14.25
C ASP A 156 -7.61 12.72 13.35
N THR A 157 -7.54 13.05 12.07
CA THR A 157 -8.41 12.55 11.00
C THR A 157 -7.55 11.94 9.89
N LEU A 158 -7.86 10.72 9.47
CA LEU A 158 -7.23 10.12 8.29
C LEU A 158 -7.80 10.77 7.03
N SER A 159 -6.91 11.09 6.09
CA SER A 159 -7.29 11.58 4.75
C SER A 159 -7.98 10.44 3.98
N GLU A 160 -9.08 10.73 3.26
CA GLU A 160 -9.73 9.75 2.36
C GLU A 160 -8.80 9.27 1.22
N HIS A 161 -7.70 9.99 0.99
CA HIS A 161 -6.70 9.72 -0.04
C HIS A 161 -5.31 9.52 0.57
N LEU A 162 -5.23 8.67 1.59
CA LEU A 162 -3.98 8.41 2.33
C LEU A 162 -2.90 7.82 1.42
N ASP A 163 -3.30 6.95 0.49
CA ASP A 163 -2.42 6.33 -0.51
C ASP A 163 -1.77 7.38 -1.43
N ILE A 164 -2.51 8.41 -1.85
CA ILE A 164 -1.96 9.49 -2.68
C ILE A 164 -0.97 10.33 -1.88
N ARG A 165 -1.32 10.75 -0.66
CA ARG A 165 -0.43 11.55 0.20
C ARG A 165 0.87 10.81 0.52
N ILE A 166 0.79 9.52 0.85
CA ILE A 166 1.98 8.74 1.20
C ILE A 166 2.75 8.31 -0.04
N CYS A 167 2.10 7.67 -1.02
CA CYS A 167 2.80 7.02 -2.14
C CYS A 167 3.20 7.98 -3.25
N SER A 168 2.47 9.08 -3.47
CA SER A 168 2.82 10.08 -4.48
C SER A 168 3.58 11.25 -3.86
N GLU A 169 3.06 11.86 -2.78
CA GLU A 169 3.62 13.12 -2.26
C GLU A 169 4.86 12.89 -1.38
N ASP A 170 4.80 11.96 -0.41
CA ASP A 170 5.93 11.71 0.50
C ASP A 170 6.98 10.75 -0.10
N ALA A 171 6.55 9.67 -0.77
CA ALA A 171 7.45 8.63 -1.29
C ALA A 171 7.88 8.83 -2.76
N GLY A 172 7.10 9.56 -3.57
CA GLY A 172 7.38 9.73 -4.99
C GLY A 172 7.38 8.42 -5.80
N TYR A 173 6.69 7.39 -5.31
CA TYR A 173 6.58 6.09 -5.99
C TYR A 173 5.50 6.13 -7.07
N CYS A 174 4.41 6.85 -6.81
CA CYS A 174 3.27 7.00 -7.71
C CYS A 174 3.26 8.38 -8.37
N ASN A 175 2.58 8.48 -9.52
CA ASN A 175 2.37 9.73 -10.26
C ASN A 175 0.88 10.13 -10.26
N ASP A 176 0.20 9.92 -9.13
CA ASP A 176 -1.20 10.32 -9.00
C ASP A 176 -1.30 11.85 -8.88
N ALA A 177 -2.43 12.42 -9.28
CA ALA A 177 -2.66 13.85 -9.12
C ALA A 177 -2.73 14.21 -7.62
N PRO A 178 -2.04 15.27 -7.17
CA PRO A 178 -2.14 15.73 -5.79
C PRO A 178 -3.58 16.10 -5.42
N ILE A 179 -3.94 15.91 -4.15
CA ILE A 179 -5.26 16.27 -3.66
C ILE A 179 -5.34 17.79 -3.51
N GLN A 180 -6.31 18.42 -4.18
CA GLN A 180 -6.61 19.83 -3.96
C GLN A 180 -7.44 19.92 -2.68
N GLU A 181 -6.92 20.59 -1.65
CA GLU A 181 -7.70 20.88 -0.45
C GLU A 181 -8.78 21.90 -0.82
N GLU A 182 -10.04 21.49 -0.72
CA GLU A 182 -11.19 22.36 -0.94
C GLU A 182 -11.18 23.40 0.19
N TYR A 183 -10.84 24.65 -0.14
CA TYR A 183 -10.81 25.75 0.83
C TYR A 183 -12.24 25.97 1.35
N GLU A 184 -12.51 25.58 2.60
CA GLU A 184 -13.70 26.05 3.32
C GLU A 184 -13.61 27.57 3.46
N PHE A 185 -14.49 28.28 2.75
CA PHE A 185 -14.75 29.68 2.99
C PHE A 185 -15.38 29.78 4.38
N ASP A 186 -14.62 30.23 5.38
CA ASP A 186 -15.16 30.59 6.70
C ASP A 186 -16.08 31.79 6.48
N ASP A 187 -17.38 31.55 6.33
CA ASP A 187 -18.45 32.55 6.31
C ASP A 187 -18.51 33.24 7.69
N ARG A 188 -17.51 34.06 7.98
CA ARG A 188 -17.64 35.14 8.96
C ARG A 188 -18.40 36.28 8.31
N ASP A 189 -19.69 36.06 8.12
CA ASP A 189 -20.62 37.14 7.90
C ASP A 189 -20.75 37.96 9.18
N GLU A 190 -20.34 39.22 9.06
CA GLU A 190 -20.58 40.30 9.99
C GLU A 190 -22.08 40.41 10.33
N LEU A 191 -22.44 40.37 11.62
CA LEU A 191 -23.60 41.08 12.18
C LEU A 191 -23.34 41.47 13.65
#